data_AF-A0A4Q0P9L3-F1
#
_entry.id   AF-A0A4Q0P9L3-F1
#
_cell.length_a   1.000
_cell.length_b   1.000
_cell.length_c   1.000
_cell.angle_alpha   90.00
_cell.angle_beta   90.00
_cell.angle_gamma   90.00
#
_symmetry.space_group_name_H-M   'P 1'
#
loop_
_entity.id
_entity.type
_entity.pdbx_description
1 polymer ?
#
loop_
_entity_poly.entity_id
_entity_poly.type
_entity_poly.pdbx_seq_one_letter_code
_entity_poly.pdbx_strand_id
1 'polypeptide(L)'
;MKSIIYLFIIACFTVSTVVAQETSNFEKNNYQKKDSTRVNCKICNDSKSPLIILVVDTKKYIITEGDLLQIKSDWVKEINIVKDQNATSKYGDSGKYGVVEMYLKDEMLGEFSLENLEVINTTY
;
A
#
# COMPACT_ATOMS: atom_id res chain seq x y z
N MET A 1 -32.26 46.17 18.50
CA MET A 1 -32.51 44.75 18.89
C MET A 1 -32.14 43.78 17.75
N LYS A 2 -30.92 43.85 17.20
CA LYS A 2 -30.41 42.88 16.20
C LYS A 2 -29.00 42.34 16.53
N SER A 3 -28.38 42.84 17.60
CA SER A 3 -27.00 42.49 17.98
C SER A 3 -26.92 41.33 19.00
N ILE A 4 -28.00 41.06 19.74
CA ILE A 4 -28.04 39.99 20.77
C ILE A 4 -28.28 38.61 20.14
N ILE A 5 -28.84 38.55 18.92
CA ILE A 5 -29.09 37.29 18.20
C ILE A 5 -27.79 36.68 17.66
N TYR A 6 -26.80 37.49 17.29
CA TYR A 6 -25.51 36.99 16.80
C TYR A 6 -24.63 36.36 17.90
N LEU A 7 -24.84 36.72 19.16
CA LEU A 7 -24.08 36.14 20.29
C LEU A 7 -24.47 34.69 20.56
N PHE A 8 -25.69 34.27 20.19
CA PHE A 8 -26.15 32.88 20.32
C PHE A 8 -25.68 31.98 19.18
N ILE A 9 -25.40 32.53 17.99
CA ILE A 9 -24.95 31.74 16.82
C ILE A 9 -23.47 31.35 16.96
N ILE A 10 -22.65 32.21 17.59
CA ILE A 10 -21.21 31.96 17.77
C ILE A 10 -20.95 30.90 18.86
N ALA A 11 -21.87 30.71 19.82
CA ALA A 11 -21.74 29.70 20.86
C ALA A 11 -22.00 28.25 20.37
N CYS A 12 -22.57 28.05 19.18
CA CYS A 12 -22.77 26.71 18.61
C CYS A 12 -21.54 26.16 17.88
N PHE A 13 -20.59 27.02 17.48
CA PHE A 13 -19.40 26.57 16.75
C PHE A 13 -18.30 25.97 17.64
N THR A 14 -18.31 26.21 18.95
CA THR A 14 -17.25 25.72 19.84
C THR A 14 -17.55 24.36 20.49
N VAL A 15 -18.79 23.85 20.44
CA VAL A 15 -19.12 22.53 20.99
C VAL A 15 -18.77 21.38 20.03
N SER A 16 -18.46 21.66 18.77
CA SER A 16 -18.19 20.61 17.76
C SER A 16 -16.74 20.08 17.75
N THR A 17 -15.93 20.35 18.78
CA THR A 17 -14.57 19.79 18.90
C THR A 17 -14.34 19.04 20.21
N VAL A 18 -15.35 18.32 20.70
CA VAL A 18 -15.06 17.10 21.47
C VAL A 18 -14.80 15.98 20.47
N VAL A 19 -13.51 15.72 20.35
CA VAL A 19 -12.90 14.56 19.71
C VAL A 19 -13.54 13.29 20.25
N ALA A 20 -14.35 12.63 19.43
CA ALA A 20 -14.53 11.19 19.47
C ALA A 20 -13.90 10.64 18.18
N GLN A 21 -12.58 10.69 18.11
CA GLN A 21 -11.83 9.79 17.22
C GLN A 21 -11.86 8.40 17.88
N GLU A 22 -12.99 7.72 17.76
CA GLU A 22 -13.09 6.30 18.10
C GLU A 22 -13.91 5.58 17.02
N THR A 23 -13.25 5.36 15.88
CA THR A 23 -13.35 4.06 15.18
C THR A 23 -11.98 3.68 14.60
N SER A 24 -10.90 3.88 15.36
CA SER A 24 -9.69 3.05 15.20
C SER A 24 -9.92 1.70 15.88
N ASN A 25 -10.99 1.00 15.50
CA ASN A 25 -11.27 -0.39 15.84
C ASN A 25 -12.13 -0.97 14.71
N PHE A 26 -11.66 -0.86 13.46
CA PHE A 26 -12.00 -1.93 12.52
C PHE A 26 -11.20 -3.13 13.01
N GLU A 27 -11.89 -3.96 13.77
CA GLU A 27 -11.39 -5.22 14.28
C GLU A 27 -10.67 -5.94 13.14
N LYS A 28 -9.33 -5.97 13.20
CA LYS A 28 -8.51 -6.91 12.43
C LYS A 28 -8.73 -8.30 13.02
N ASN A 29 -9.98 -8.74 13.03
CA ASN A 29 -10.32 -10.12 13.28
C ASN A 29 -9.63 -10.93 12.20
N ASN A 30 -8.96 -12.00 12.63
CA ASN A 30 -8.21 -12.95 11.84
C ASN A 30 -9.05 -13.59 10.72
N TYR A 31 -9.39 -12.84 9.69
CA TYR A 31 -9.66 -13.36 8.36
C TYR A 31 -8.30 -13.65 7.74
N GLN A 32 -7.75 -14.82 8.06
CA GLN A 32 -6.78 -15.46 7.20
C GLN A 32 -7.49 -15.72 5.86
N LYS A 33 -7.45 -14.73 4.96
CA LYS A 33 -7.97 -14.85 3.60
C LYS A 33 -7.22 -16.04 2.99
N LYS A 34 -7.95 -17.13 2.79
CA LYS A 34 -7.42 -18.45 2.43
C LYS A 34 -6.50 -18.40 1.20
N ASP A 35 -6.73 -17.42 0.33
CA ASP A 35 -5.97 -17.18 -0.90
C ASP A 35 -5.34 -15.78 -0.84
N SER A 36 -4.22 -15.64 -0.13
CA SER A 36 -3.42 -14.40 -0.03
C SER A 36 -1.99 -14.63 -0.49
N THR A 37 -1.39 -13.63 -1.11
CA THR A 37 0.02 -13.68 -1.55
C THR A 37 0.94 -13.28 -0.40
N ARG A 38 2.04 -14.03 -0.22
CA ARG A 38 3.02 -13.78 0.85
C ARG A 38 4.43 -13.95 0.32
N VAL A 39 5.34 -13.09 0.77
CA VAL A 39 6.77 -13.34 0.63
C VAL A 39 7.21 -14.12 1.86
N ASN A 40 7.66 -15.35 1.65
CA ASN A 40 8.24 -16.16 2.71
C ASN A 40 9.71 -16.41 2.41
N CYS A 41 10.56 -16.11 3.38
CA CYS A 41 11.98 -16.36 3.28
C CYS A 41 12.34 -17.57 4.15
N LYS A 42 12.90 -18.61 3.51
CA LYS A 42 13.25 -19.88 4.17
C LYS A 42 14.60 -19.80 4.90
N ILE A 43 15.52 -18.97 4.40
CA ILE A 43 16.89 -18.82 4.90
C ILE A 43 17.23 -17.34 4.79
N CYS A 44 17.04 -16.60 5.89
CA CYS A 44 17.28 -15.17 5.98
C CYS A 44 18.23 -14.96 7.16
N ASN A 45 19.52 -14.83 6.86
CA ASN A 45 20.52 -14.61 7.90
C ASN A 45 20.61 -13.12 8.31
N ASP A 46 19.96 -12.23 7.54
CA ASP A 46 19.92 -10.78 7.73
C ASP A 46 18.49 -10.24 7.54
N SER A 47 18.19 -9.10 8.17
CA SER A 47 16.93 -8.32 8.04
C SER A 47 16.81 -7.58 6.68
N LYS A 48 17.29 -8.19 5.59
CA LYS A 48 17.30 -7.60 4.24
C LYS A 48 16.19 -8.21 3.41
N SER A 49 15.18 -7.40 3.08
CA SER A 49 14.07 -7.80 2.22
C SER A 49 14.20 -7.15 0.85
N PRO A 50 13.81 -7.85 -0.23
CA PRO A 50 13.77 -7.23 -1.55
C PRO A 50 12.70 -6.14 -1.60
N LEU A 51 12.88 -5.18 -2.50
CA LEU A 51 11.84 -4.21 -2.83
C LEU A 51 10.73 -4.92 -3.62
N ILE A 52 9.47 -4.63 -3.29
CA ILE A 52 8.32 -5.25 -3.94
C ILE A 52 7.59 -4.18 -4.74
N ILE A 53 7.49 -4.41 -6.05
CA ILE A 53 6.90 -3.49 -7.00
C ILE A 53 5.69 -4.15 -7.65
N LEU A 54 4.55 -3.49 -7.58
CA LEU A 54 3.39 -3.80 -8.42
C LEU A 54 3.50 -3.03 -9.72
N VAL A 55 3.40 -3.72 -10.85
CA VAL A 55 3.42 -3.13 -12.17
C VAL A 55 2.02 -3.21 -12.78
N VAL A 56 1.45 -2.05 -13.08
CA VAL A 56 0.14 -1.90 -13.73
C VAL A 56 0.34 -1.00 -14.94
N ASP A 57 0.11 -1.55 -16.12
CA ASP A 57 0.39 -0.91 -17.40
C ASP A 57 1.84 -0.39 -17.48
N THR A 58 2.01 0.93 -17.50
CA THR A 58 3.31 1.62 -17.53
C THR A 58 3.75 2.16 -16.17
N LYS A 59 2.90 2.02 -15.14
CA LYS A 59 3.13 2.54 -13.80
C LYS A 59 3.67 1.46 -12.87
N LYS A 60 4.51 1.89 -11.94
CA LYS A 60 5.14 1.05 -10.93
C LYS A 60 4.81 1.60 -9.55
N TYR A 61 4.42 0.72 -8.65
CA TYR A 61 3.99 1.07 -7.30
C TYR A 61 4.82 0.30 -6.29
N ILE A 62 5.35 0.97 -5.28
CA ILE A 62 5.91 0.25 -4.13
C ILE A 62 4.74 -0.30 -3.31
N ILE A 63 4.79 -1.61 -3.02
CA ILE A 63 3.80 -2.27 -2.17
C ILE A 63 4.46 -2.89 -0.95
N THR A 64 3.75 -2.87 0.17
CA THR A 64 4.19 -3.49 1.42
C THR A 64 3.73 -4.95 1.51
N GLU A 65 4.24 -5.69 2.49
CA GLU A 65 3.70 -7.02 2.80
C GLU A 65 2.23 -6.97 3.20
N GLY A 66 1.76 -5.88 3.83
CA GLY A 66 0.35 -5.70 4.16
C GLY A 66 -0.53 -5.58 2.91
N ASP A 67 -0.03 -4.94 1.86
CA ASP A 67 -0.74 -4.80 0.58
C ASP A 67 -0.80 -6.13 -0.17
N LEU A 68 0.29 -6.92 -0.13
CA LEU A 68 0.34 -8.26 -0.71
C LEU A 68 -0.72 -9.21 -0.15
N LEU A 69 -1.07 -9.09 1.14
CA LEU A 69 -2.12 -9.92 1.75
C LEU A 69 -3.50 -9.69 1.13
N GLN A 70 -3.72 -8.52 0.51
CA GLN A 70 -4.97 -8.20 -0.17
C GLN A 70 -5.05 -8.83 -1.56
N ILE A 71 -3.89 -9.07 -2.18
CA ILE A 71 -3.73 -9.68 -3.50
C ILE A 71 -3.91 -11.20 -3.41
N LYS A 72 -4.90 -11.72 -4.12
CA LYS A 72 -5.09 -13.16 -4.23
C LYS A 72 -4.07 -13.78 -5.18
N SER A 73 -3.63 -15.01 -4.88
CA SER A 73 -2.60 -15.67 -5.67
C SER A 73 -3.02 -15.93 -7.13
N ASP A 74 -4.32 -16.10 -7.39
CA ASP A 74 -4.89 -16.30 -8.73
C ASP A 74 -4.95 -15.02 -9.57
N TRP A 75 -4.78 -13.85 -8.95
CA TRP A 75 -4.71 -12.56 -9.63
C TRP A 75 -3.34 -12.31 -10.27
N VAL A 76 -2.30 -12.99 -9.79
CA VAL A 76 -0.93 -12.82 -10.30
C VAL A 76 -0.84 -13.40 -11.71
N LYS A 77 -0.43 -12.55 -12.66
CA LYS A 77 -0.17 -12.90 -14.05
C LYS A 77 1.29 -13.34 -14.22
N GLU A 78 2.20 -12.56 -13.67
CA GLU A 78 3.65 -12.75 -13.83
C GLU A 78 4.41 -12.21 -12.62
N ILE A 79 5.53 -12.86 -12.29
CA ILE A 79 6.51 -12.36 -11.33
C ILE A 79 7.86 -12.33 -12.04
N ASN A 80 8.46 -11.14 -12.10
CA ASN A 80 9.82 -10.94 -12.57
C ASN A 80 10.73 -10.61 -11.39
N ILE A 81 11.94 -11.18 -11.37
CA ILE A 81 12.90 -10.99 -10.29
C ILE A 81 14.13 -10.28 -10.86
N VAL A 82 14.34 -9.04 -10.43
CA VAL A 82 15.48 -8.22 -10.81
C VAL A 82 16.57 -8.38 -9.76
N LYS A 83 17.76 -8.83 -10.17
CA LYS A 83 18.88 -9.16 -9.28
C LYS A 83 20.10 -8.31 -9.56
N ASP A 84 21.02 -8.31 -8.59
CA ASP A 84 22.35 -7.74 -8.69
C ASP A 84 22.35 -6.29 -9.18
N GLN A 85 23.31 -5.93 -10.03
CA GLN A 85 23.48 -4.56 -10.52
C GLN A 85 22.27 -4.04 -11.30
N ASN A 86 21.51 -4.91 -11.97
CA ASN A 86 20.30 -4.49 -12.69
C ASN A 86 19.24 -3.93 -11.76
N ALA A 87 19.16 -4.45 -10.52
CA ALA A 87 18.21 -3.97 -9.53
C ALA A 87 18.58 -2.56 -9.07
N THR A 88 19.85 -2.31 -8.74
CA THR A 88 20.31 -0.99 -8.30
C THR A 88 20.37 0.02 -9.45
N SER A 89 20.67 -0.41 -10.67
CA SER A 89 20.61 0.47 -11.86
C SER A 89 19.18 0.99 -12.11
N LYS A 90 18.16 0.14 -11.97
CA LYS A 90 16.77 0.50 -12.28
C LYS A 90 16.03 1.17 -11.11
N TYR A 91 16.35 0.79 -9.87
CA TYR A 91 15.61 1.18 -8.66
C TYR A 91 16.46 1.91 -7.61
N GLY A 92 17.73 2.23 -7.93
CA GLY A 92 18.65 2.90 -7.01
C GLY A 92 18.97 2.06 -5.77
N ASP A 93 19.28 2.74 -4.68
CA ASP A 93 19.67 2.10 -3.42
C ASP A 93 18.57 1.20 -2.83
N SER A 94 17.30 1.51 -3.10
CA SER A 94 16.15 0.68 -2.71
C SER A 94 16.18 -0.71 -3.36
N GLY A 95 16.82 -0.84 -4.53
CA GLY A 95 17.00 -2.12 -5.23
C GLY A 95 18.20 -2.95 -4.77
N LYS A 96 18.98 -2.49 -3.77
CA LYS A 96 20.23 -3.15 -3.33
C LYS A 96 20.05 -4.62 -2.91
N TYR A 97 18.87 -4.97 -2.41
CA TYR A 97 18.56 -6.33 -1.96
C TYR A 97 17.71 -7.11 -2.96
N GLY A 98 17.70 -6.65 -4.22
CA GLY A 98 16.88 -7.19 -5.30
C GLY A 98 15.48 -6.58 -5.33
N VAL A 99 14.80 -6.78 -6.46
CA VAL A 99 13.42 -6.30 -6.67
C VAL A 99 12.56 -7.43 -7.20
N VAL A 100 11.35 -7.55 -6.65
CA VAL A 100 10.30 -8.43 -7.15
C VAL A 100 9.26 -7.55 -7.85
N GLU A 101 9.18 -7.66 -9.16
CA GLU A 101 8.15 -7.02 -9.98
C GLU A 101 6.99 -8.01 -10.15
N MET A 102 5.80 -7.60 -9.70
CA MET A 102 4.58 -8.39 -9.78
C MET A 102 3.62 -7.74 -10.76
N TYR A 103 3.04 -8.56 -11.64
CA TYR A 103 2.04 -8.15 -12.61
C TYR A 103 0.73 -8.86 -12.27
N LEU A 104 -0.38 -8.12 -12.25
CA LEU A 104 -1.70 -8.69 -12.09
C LEU A 104 -2.35 -8.95 -13.45
N LYS A 105 -3.34 -9.84 -13.45
CA LYS A 105 -4.25 -10.01 -14.58
C LYS A 105 -5.07 -8.74 -14.75
N ASP A 106 -5.25 -8.34 -16.00
CA ASP A 106 -5.90 -7.09 -16.39
C ASP A 106 -7.32 -6.98 -15.80
N GLU A 107 -8.07 -8.08 -15.78
CA GLU A 107 -9.41 -8.18 -15.18
C GLU A 107 -9.47 -7.97 -13.65
N MET A 108 -8.34 -8.07 -12.95
CA MET A 108 -8.25 -7.95 -11.49
C MET A 108 -7.76 -6.57 -11.03
N LEU A 109 -7.42 -5.67 -11.96
CA LEU A 109 -6.90 -4.34 -11.63
C LEU A 109 -7.94 -3.46 -10.92
N GLY A 110 -9.23 -3.67 -11.16
CA GLY A 110 -10.32 -2.96 -10.49
C GLY A 110 -10.57 -3.43 -9.05
N GLU A 111 -10.05 -4.59 -8.67
CA GLU A 111 -10.28 -5.21 -7.36
C GLU A 111 -9.23 -4.81 -6.31
N PHE A 112 -8.15 -4.15 -6.73
CA PHE A 112 -7.04 -3.75 -5.87
C PHE A 112 -6.93 -2.22 -5.81
N SER A 113 -6.95 -1.68 -4.58
CA SER A 113 -6.91 -0.23 -4.37
C SER A 113 -5.50 0.33 -4.64
N LEU A 114 -5.35 1.06 -5.75
CA LEU A 114 -4.09 1.69 -6.15
C LEU A 114 -3.92 3.14 -5.66
N GLU A 115 -4.99 3.76 -5.17
CA GLU A 115 -5.04 5.21 -4.91
C GLU A 115 -4.12 5.67 -3.78
N ASN A 116 -3.79 4.77 -2.85
CA ASN A 116 -2.94 5.07 -1.69
C ASN A 116 -1.50 4.57 -1.84
N LEU A 117 -1.14 4.03 -3.01
CA LEU A 117 0.18 3.46 -3.25
C LEU A 117 1.14 4.50 -3.83
N GLU A 118 2.39 4.46 -3.38
CA GLU A 118 3.44 5.32 -3.87
C GLU A 118 3.83 4.93 -5.30
N VAL A 119 3.58 5.83 -6.25
CA VAL A 119 4.02 5.70 -7.64
C VAL A 119 5.50 6.06 -7.73
N ILE A 120 6.29 5.18 -8.35
CA ILE A 120 7.71 5.43 -8.58
C ILE A 120 8.05 5.60 -10.05
N ASN A 121 8.95 6.56 -10.31
CA ASN A 121 9.59 6.71 -11.60
C ASN A 121 10.94 5.99 -11.54
N THR A 122 11.16 5.03 -12.43
CA THR A 122 12.44 4.34 -12.54
C THR A 122 13.35 5.06 -13.51
N THR A 123 14.60 5.25 -13.14
CA THR A 123 15.63 5.76 -14.04
C THR A 123 16.03 4.63 -14.99
N TYR A 124 15.96 4.89 -16.29
CA TYR A 124 16.56 4.03 -17.32
C TYR A 124 17.93 4.60 -17.70
#